data_AF-A0A835DY32-F1
#
_entry.id   AF-A0A835DY32-F1
#
_cell.length_a   1.000
_cell.length_b   1.000
_cell.length_c   1.000
_cell.angle_alpha   90.00
_cell.angle_beta   90.00
_cell.angle_gamma   90.00
#
_symmetry.space_group_name_H-M   'P 1'
#
loop_
_entity.id
_entity.type
_entity.pdbx_description
1 polymer ?
#
loop_
_entity_poly.entity_id
_entity_poly.type
_entity_poly.pdbx_seq_one_letter_code
_entity_poly.pdbx_strand_id
1 'polypeptide(L)'
;MESSSHLFFNCVVAKCMWYHISQAVGANLGDSFESIGSKWLSNKKYLAINMITSAALWGLWKLRNDFCFQNAAWRDMNYLLKRILQLAQNWIILCPQNRVEELKSHLSKISTAARSPGMLTWRTTR
;
A
#
# COMPACT_ATOMS: atom_id res chain seq x y z
N MET A 1 13.06 -19.48 -3.85
CA MET A 1 11.68 -19.20 -4.31
C MET A 1 11.10 -18.12 -3.41
N GLU A 2 10.53 -17.06 -3.96
CA GLU A 2 9.88 -16.01 -3.17
C GLU A 2 8.55 -16.55 -2.57
N SER A 3 8.34 -16.38 -1.26
CA SER A 3 7.08 -16.73 -0.62
C SER A 3 6.10 -15.55 -0.62
N SER A 4 4.79 -15.81 -0.54
CA SER A 4 3.77 -14.76 -0.44
C SER A 4 4.04 -13.82 0.74
N SER A 5 4.43 -14.36 1.90
CA SER A 5 4.79 -13.53 3.06
C SER A 5 6.01 -12.65 2.79
N HIS A 6 7.00 -13.14 2.05
CA HIS A 6 8.14 -12.32 1.65
C HIS A 6 7.73 -11.20 0.69
N LEU A 7 7.00 -11.55 -0.37
CA LEU A 7 6.51 -10.60 -1.38
C LEU A 7 5.68 -9.49 -0.76
N PHE A 8 4.76 -9.83 0.14
CA PHE A 8 3.77 -8.88 0.64
C PHE A 8 4.23 -8.09 1.87
N PHE A 9 5.18 -8.57 2.66
CA PHE A 9 5.49 -7.95 3.96
C PHE A 9 7.00 -7.86 4.26
N ASN A 10 7.80 -8.85 3.86
CA ASN A 10 9.19 -8.91 4.35
C ASN A 10 10.23 -8.33 3.39
N CYS A 11 9.94 -8.23 2.10
CA CYS A 11 10.88 -7.64 1.15
C CYS A 11 11.03 -6.12 1.40
N VAL A 12 12.18 -5.55 1.01
CA VAL A 12 12.49 -4.13 1.25
C VAL A 12 11.45 -3.19 0.63
N VAL A 13 10.97 -3.52 -0.57
CA VAL A 13 9.93 -2.75 -1.28
C VAL A 13 8.62 -2.76 -0.49
N ALA A 14 8.19 -3.93 -0.01
CA ALA A 14 6.97 -4.06 0.79
C ALA A 14 7.07 -3.29 2.11
N LYS A 15 8.18 -3.45 2.86
CA LYS A 15 8.40 -2.73 4.12
C LYS A 15 8.36 -1.21 3.92
N CYS A 16 9.01 -0.71 2.88
CA CYS A 16 8.98 0.70 2.55
C CYS A 16 7.56 1.19 2.23
N MET A 17 6.88 0.49 1.33
CA MET A 17 5.51 0.82 0.94
C MET A 17 4.59 0.87 2.16
N TRP A 18 4.63 -0.15 3.01
CA TRP A 18 3.81 -0.24 4.22
C TRP A 18 4.14 0.84 5.23
N TYR A 19 5.40 1.22 5.40
CA TYR A 19 5.79 2.35 6.23
C TYR A 19 5.10 3.64 5.77
N HIS A 20 5.19 3.98 4.48
CA HIS A 20 4.57 5.20 3.96
C HIS A 20 3.04 5.18 4.06
N ILE A 21 2.41 4.05 3.76
CA ILE A 21 0.96 3.90 3.87
C ILE A 21 0.53 4.04 5.35
N SER A 22 1.19 3.32 6.26
CA SER A 22 0.88 3.33 7.71
C SER A 22 0.99 4.73 8.31
N GLN A 23 2.06 5.46 7.98
CA GLN A 23 2.25 6.85 8.43
C GLN A 23 1.16 7.77 7.89
N ALA A 24 0.76 7.61 6.63
CA ALA A 24 -0.27 8.44 6.01
C ALA A 24 -1.68 8.17 6.58
N VAL A 25 -2.01 6.92 6.91
CA VAL A 25 -3.33 6.58 7.44
C VAL A 25 -3.42 6.62 8.96
N GLY A 26 -2.28 6.64 9.68
CA GLY A 26 -2.23 6.64 11.13
C GLY A 26 -2.59 5.29 11.75
N ALA A 27 -2.29 4.18 11.06
CA ALA A 27 -2.56 2.84 11.53
C ALA A 27 -1.37 1.93 11.24
N ASN A 28 -1.03 1.04 12.18
CA ASN A 28 0.01 0.04 11.92
C ASN A 28 -0.53 -1.01 10.92
N LEU A 29 0.08 -1.06 9.73
CA LEU A 29 -0.26 -1.94 8.61
C LEU A 29 1.01 -2.60 8.08
N GLY A 30 0.86 -3.81 7.54
CA GLY A 30 1.92 -4.43 6.75
C GLY A 30 2.95 -5.23 7.53
N ASP A 31 2.73 -5.44 8.83
CA ASP A 31 3.56 -6.39 9.61
C ASP A 31 3.32 -7.85 9.19
N SER A 32 2.09 -8.21 8.85
CA SER A 32 1.71 -9.58 8.51
C SER A 32 0.32 -9.63 7.85
N PHE A 33 -0.06 -10.83 7.37
CA PHE A 33 -1.45 -11.08 6.96
C PHE A 33 -2.46 -10.86 8.10
N GLU A 34 -2.09 -11.20 9.34
CA GLU A 34 -2.97 -11.02 10.50
C GLU A 34 -3.20 -9.54 10.83
N SER A 35 -2.15 -8.71 10.69
CA SER A 35 -2.25 -7.27 11.02
C SER A 35 -3.19 -6.52 10.09
N ILE A 36 -3.33 -6.96 8.84
CA ILE A 36 -4.32 -6.43 7.89
C ILE A 36 -5.65 -7.19 7.95
N GLY A 37 -5.62 -8.51 8.11
CA GLY A 37 -6.81 -9.37 8.11
C GLY A 37 -7.73 -9.12 9.29
N SER A 38 -7.18 -8.80 10.47
CA SER A 38 -7.96 -8.38 11.64
C SER A 38 -8.82 -7.15 11.38
N LYS A 39 -8.36 -6.21 10.52
CA LYS A 39 -9.13 -5.02 10.10
C LYS A 39 -10.20 -5.37 9.08
N TRP A 40 -9.94 -6.35 8.22
CA TRP A 40 -10.89 -6.85 7.22
C TRP A 40 -12.13 -7.47 7.88
N LEU A 41 -11.96 -8.15 9.01
CA LEU A 41 -13.09 -8.69 9.79
C LEU A 41 -14.03 -7.59 10.29
N SER A 42 -13.51 -6.41 10.62
CA SER A 42 -14.28 -5.24 11.05
C SER A 42 -14.57 -4.28 9.90
N ASN A 43 -15.02 -4.81 8.75
CA ASN A 43 -15.10 -4.06 7.49
C ASN A 43 -15.91 -2.75 7.60
N LYS A 44 -17.03 -2.74 8.33
CA LYS A 44 -17.84 -1.52 8.50
C LYS A 44 -17.07 -0.36 9.14
N LYS A 45 -16.10 -0.68 10.02
CA LYS A 45 -15.27 0.29 10.74
C LYS A 45 -14.04 0.71 9.92
N TYR A 46 -13.40 -0.24 9.22
CA TYR A 46 -12.12 -0.03 8.56
C TYR A 46 -12.20 -0.06 7.03
N LEU A 47 -13.37 0.16 6.44
CA LEU A 47 -13.59 -0.01 5.00
C LEU A 47 -12.55 0.74 4.14
N ALA A 48 -12.30 2.02 4.44
CA ALA A 48 -11.32 2.82 3.70
C ALA A 48 -9.90 2.22 3.80
N ILE A 49 -9.50 1.79 4.99
CA ILE A 49 -8.21 1.10 5.21
C ILE A 49 -8.17 -0.24 4.48
N ASN A 50 -9.27 -1.00 4.48
CA ASN A 50 -9.36 -2.29 3.80
C ASN A 50 -9.20 -2.11 2.27
N MET A 51 -9.81 -1.08 1.69
CA MET A 51 -9.63 -0.75 0.28
C MET A 51 -8.17 -0.40 -0.04
N ILE A 52 -7.52 0.40 0.81
CA ILE A 52 -6.11 0.80 0.63
C ILE A 52 -5.17 -0.40 0.77
N THR A 53 -5.35 -1.22 1.80
CA THR A 53 -4.53 -2.43 2.04
C THR A 53 -4.69 -3.44 0.90
N SER A 54 -5.89 -3.65 0.39
CA SER A 54 -6.14 -4.48 -0.79
C SER A 54 -5.47 -3.92 -2.05
N ALA A 55 -5.54 -2.60 -2.27
CA ALA A 55 -4.87 -1.96 -3.40
C ALA A 55 -3.34 -2.09 -3.32
N ALA A 56 -2.78 -2.00 -2.10
CA ALA A 56 -1.36 -2.16 -1.83
C ALA A 56 -0.88 -3.59 -2.13
N LEU A 57 -1.60 -4.61 -1.63
CA LEU A 57 -1.31 -6.02 -1.94
C LEU A 57 -1.37 -6.29 -3.45
N TRP A 58 -2.40 -5.79 -4.12
CA TRP A 58 -2.53 -5.92 -5.56
C TRP A 58 -1.40 -5.23 -6.32
N GLY A 59 -0.99 -4.04 -5.86
CA GLY A 59 0.15 -3.31 -6.42
C GLY A 59 1.45 -4.09 -6.35
N LEU A 60 1.76 -4.70 -5.20
CA LEU A 60 2.93 -5.57 -5.03
C LEU A 60 2.87 -6.81 -5.91
N TRP A 61 1.71 -7.50 -5.94
CA TRP A 61 1.50 -8.66 -6.81
C TRP A 61 1.74 -8.30 -8.28
N LYS A 62 1.20 -7.16 -8.73
CA LYS A 62 1.35 -6.71 -10.11
C LYS A 62 2.79 -6.32 -10.42
N LEU A 63 3.48 -5.63 -9.53
CA LEU A 63 4.91 -5.32 -9.67
C LEU A 63 5.76 -6.59 -9.86
N ARG A 64 5.52 -7.61 -9.03
CA ARG A 64 6.20 -8.89 -9.13
C ARG A 64 5.94 -9.57 -10.48
N ASN A 65 4.70 -9.51 -10.97
CA ASN A 65 4.37 -10.07 -12.29
C ASN A 65 5.04 -9.29 -13.43
N ASP A 66 5.13 -7.96 -13.32
CA ASP A 66 5.84 -7.14 -14.32
C ASP A 66 7.33 -7.54 -14.39
N PHE A 67 7.97 -7.86 -13.26
CA PHE A 67 9.35 -8.36 -13.22
C PHE A 67 9.50 -9.77 -13.79
N CYS A 68 8.61 -10.70 -13.41
CA CYS A 68 8.71 -12.09 -13.86
C CYS A 68 8.34 -12.31 -15.32
N PHE A 69 7.40 -11.51 -15.85
CA PHE A 69 6.76 -11.81 -17.14
C PHE A 69 6.87 -10.69 -18.18
N GLN A 70 7.16 -9.45 -17.78
CA GLN A 70 7.23 -8.30 -18.71
C GLN A 70 8.65 -7.72 -18.84
N ASN A 71 9.67 -8.38 -18.28
CA ASN A 71 11.05 -7.87 -18.23
C ASN A 71 11.15 -6.42 -17.71
N ALA A 72 10.23 -6.03 -16.83
CA ALA A 72 10.24 -4.70 -16.26
C ALA A 72 11.40 -4.56 -15.25
N ALA A 73 11.98 -3.36 -15.17
CA ALA A 73 12.96 -3.01 -14.15
C ALA A 73 12.30 -2.20 -13.03
N TRP A 74 12.85 -2.29 -11.82
CA TRP A 74 12.46 -1.42 -10.72
C TRP A 74 12.74 0.04 -11.10
N ARG A 75 11.75 0.92 -10.87
CA ARG A 75 11.88 2.36 -11.12
C ARG A 75 12.20 3.07 -9.80
N ASP A 76 11.17 3.24 -8.99
CA ASP A 76 11.25 3.84 -7.66
C ASP A 76 9.96 3.54 -6.89
N MET A 77 9.94 3.89 -5.60
CA MET A 77 8.75 3.70 -4.77
C MET A 77 7.59 4.61 -5.16
N ASN A 78 7.87 5.75 -5.78
CA ASN A 78 6.86 6.72 -6.18
C ASN A 78 5.99 6.14 -7.29
N TYR A 79 6.60 5.39 -8.20
CA TYR A 79 5.93 4.64 -9.24
C TYR A 79 4.96 3.61 -8.65
N LEU A 80 5.38 2.80 -7.68
CA LEU A 80 4.51 1.82 -7.01
C LEU A 80 3.36 2.51 -6.25
N LEU A 81 3.66 3.54 -5.44
CA LEU A 81 2.64 4.28 -4.69
C LEU A 81 1.61 4.95 -5.61
N LYS A 82 2.02 5.52 -6.75
CA LYS A 82 1.10 6.08 -7.75
C LYS A 82 0.16 5.02 -8.33
N ARG A 83 0.65 3.82 -8.62
CA ARG A 83 -0.20 2.71 -9.11
C ARG A 83 -1.24 2.30 -8.07
N ILE A 84 -0.84 2.22 -6.80
CA ILE A 84 -1.73 1.89 -5.68
C ILE A 84 -2.79 2.99 -5.51
N LEU A 85 -2.38 4.26 -5.52
CA LEU A 85 -3.28 5.41 -5.46
C LEU A 85 -4.29 5.39 -6.60
N GLN A 86 -3.85 5.19 -7.84
CA GLN A 86 -4.74 5.13 -9.00
C GLN A 86 -5.75 3.99 -8.88
N LEU A 87 -5.31 2.82 -8.41
CA LEU A 87 -6.20 1.68 -8.21
C LEU A 87 -7.26 1.97 -7.14
N ALA A 88 -6.85 2.50 -5.99
CA ALA A 88 -7.76 2.84 -4.92
C ALA A 88 -8.71 3.99 -5.30
N GLN A 89 -8.26 4.96 -6.11
CA GLN A 89 -9.11 6.00 -6.70
C GLN A 89 -10.17 5.41 -7.62
N ASN A 90 -9.80 4.45 -8.47
CA ASN A 90 -10.75 3.76 -9.35
C ASN A 90 -11.80 2.98 -8.54
N TRP A 91 -11.47 2.52 -7.34
CA TRP A 91 -12.39 1.83 -6.45
C TRP A 91 -13.31 2.76 -5.63
N ILE A 92 -13.15 4.08 -5.71
CA ILE A 92 -14.04 5.02 -4.99
C ILE A 92 -15.52 4.77 -5.35
N ILE A 93 -15.82 4.36 -6.59
CA ILE A 93 -17.18 4.01 -7.02
C ILE A 93 -17.80 2.83 -6.25
N LEU A 94 -16.97 1.98 -5.65
CA LEU A 94 -17.38 0.85 -4.82
C LEU A 94 -17.54 1.24 -3.35
N CYS A 95 -17.10 2.44 -2.97
CA CYS A 95 -17.14 2.93 -1.61
C CYS A 95 -18.54 3.51 -1.30
N PRO A 96 -19.20 3.09 -0.21
CA PRO A 96 -20.41 3.73 0.30
C PRO A 96 -20.19 5.23 0.51
N GLN A 97 -21.19 6.05 0.15
CA GLN A 97 -21.08 7.51 0.15
C GLN A 97 -20.59 8.09 1.48
N ASN A 98 -21.01 7.52 2.62
CA ASN A 98 -20.61 7.96 3.95
C ASN A 98 -19.12 7.68 4.31
N ARG A 99 -18.39 6.94 3.46
CA ARG A 99 -16.98 6.59 3.64
C ARG A 99 -16.07 7.15 2.55
N VAL A 100 -16.64 7.75 1.50
CA VAL A 100 -15.89 8.30 0.36
C VAL A 100 -14.90 9.38 0.80
N GLU A 101 -15.33 10.30 1.67
CA GLU A 101 -14.46 11.40 2.13
C GLU A 101 -13.32 10.90 3.04
N GLU A 102 -13.57 9.87 3.85
CA GLU A 102 -12.54 9.19 4.63
C GLU A 102 -11.48 8.56 3.71
N LEU A 103 -11.92 7.82 2.68
CA LEU A 103 -11.03 7.22 1.68
C LEU A 103 -10.23 8.30 0.93
N LYS A 104 -10.88 9.35 0.42
CA LYS A 104 -10.19 10.46 -0.27
C LYS A 104 -9.16 11.16 0.63
N SER A 105 -9.48 11.35 1.91
CA SER A 105 -8.56 11.93 2.89
C SER A 105 -7.29 11.08 3.02
N HIS A 106 -7.44 9.75 3.15
CA HIS A 106 -6.29 8.85 3.19
C HIS A 106 -5.48 8.87 1.88
N LEU A 107 -6.13 8.84 0.72
CA LEU A 107 -5.46 8.91 -0.59
C LEU A 107 -4.65 10.21 -0.75
N SER A 108 -5.20 11.33 -0.29
CA SER A 108 -4.50 12.62 -0.29
C SER A 108 -3.24 12.61 0.59
N LYS A 109 -3.33 12.00 1.80
CA LYS A 109 -2.19 11.85 2.70
C LYS A 109 -1.11 10.95 2.10
N ILE A 110 -1.49 9.82 1.49
CA ILE A 110 -0.55 8.90 0.82
C ILE A 110 0.13 9.61 -0.37
N SER A 111 -0.62 10.36 -1.18
CA SER A 111 -0.09 11.15 -2.30
C SER A 111 0.93 12.19 -1.86
N THR A 112 0.66 12.90 -0.76
CA THR A 112 1.58 13.87 -0.17
C THR A 112 2.85 13.20 0.36
N ALA A 113 2.71 12.06 1.05
CA ALA A 113 3.84 11.29 1.56
C ALA A 113 4.75 10.77 0.42
N ALA A 114 4.18 10.32 -0.70
CA ALA A 114 4.93 9.85 -1.85
C ALA A 114 5.83 10.95 -2.47
N ARG A 115 5.36 12.20 -2.48
CA ARG A 115 6.10 13.35 -3.04
C ARG A 115 7.26 13.83 -2.17
N SER A 116 7.39 13.34 -0.94
CA SER A 116 8.39 13.83 0.00
C SER A 116 9.80 13.27 -0.32
N PRO A 117 10.86 14.09 -0.35
CA PRO A 117 12.23 13.67 -0.71
C PRO A 117 12.84 12.56 0.18
N GLY A 118 12.30 12.35 1.37
CA GLY A 118 12.79 11.35 2.34
C GLY A 118 12.46 9.88 2.03
N MET A 119 11.86 9.57 0.87
CA MET A 119 11.39 8.22 0.53
C MET A 119 12.53 7.18 0.35
N LEU A 120 13.80 7.61 0.33
CA LEU A 120 14.98 6.75 0.14
C LEU A 120 15.93 6.70 1.35
N THR A 121 15.68 7.46 2.42
CA THR A 121 16.63 7.54 3.55
C THR A 121 16.36 6.46 4.59
N TRP A 122 16.72 5.21 4.31
CA TRP A 122 16.92 4.23 5.37
C TRP A 122 18.24 4.54 6.06
N ARG A 123 18.21 4.94 7.33
CA ARG A 123 19.39 4.84 8.19
C ARG A 123 19.62 3.35 8.44
N THR A 124 20.73 2.83 7.93
CA THR A 124 21.27 1.55 8.34
C THR A 124 21.70 1.70 9.79
N THR A 125 20.84 1.33 10.75
CA THR A 125 21.30 1.14 12.12
C THR A 125 22.00 -0.21 12.16
N ARG A 126 23.32 -0.14 12.30
CA ARG A 126 24.22 -1.26 12.54
C ARG A 126 24.03 -1.79 13.95
#